data_AF-A0A922EUL6-F1
#
_entry.id   AF-A0A922EUL6-F1
#
_cell.length_a   1.000
_cell.length_b   1.000
_cell.length_c   1.000
_cell.angle_alpha   90.00
_cell.angle_beta   90.00
_cell.angle_gamma   90.00
#
_symmetry.space_group_name_H-M   'P 1'
#
loop_
_entity.id
_entity.type
_entity.pdbx_description
1 polymer ?
#
loop_
_entity_poly.entity_id
_entity_poly.type
_entity_poly.pdbx_seq_one_letter_code
_entity_poly.pdbx_strand_id
1 'polypeptide(L)'
;MELGRISSSKALAPVKPMKMEGIVDDILKTDPKDSDALPLPLYLTNGVFFTLFFSVVYFLLTRWREKIRHSTPLHIIDLSEIIAILAFVASFIYLLGFFGIDFIQSILRPSADVWAAEDEDQSIAPKAGAQKLDEEVLLKEDSRKVPCGAALVDCPIPQVVPAVPPPTEEDEEIIKSVVEGKTPSYSLESKLGDCKRAAAIRRESLQRLTGKSLAGLPLENFDYESILGQCCEMPVGYIQIPVGIAGPLFLDGREYMVPMATTEGCLVASTNRGCKAIHLSGGANSVLLRDGMTRAPVVRFATAQRAAHLKFFLEEPSNFDTLAMIFDRSSRFARLQSIKCAIAGKNLYMRFSCSTGDAMGMNMVSKGVQNVLDFLQNDFPDMDVIGISGNFCSDKKPAAVNWIEGRGKSVVCEVIISGDVVRKVLKTSVEALVELNMLKNLAGSAMAGALVVSMPKPVTSSPPYT
;
A
#
# COMPACT_ATOMS: atom_id res chain seq x y z
N MET A 1 10.38 50.38 -54.30
CA MET A 1 9.89 49.01 -54.58
C MET A 1 8.47 48.96 -54.07
N GLU A 2 7.53 48.61 -54.94
CA GLU A 2 6.12 49.01 -54.79
C GLU A 2 5.19 47.88 -54.35
N LEU A 3 3.95 48.25 -54.03
CA LEU A 3 2.88 47.34 -53.66
C LEU A 3 2.20 46.74 -54.90
N GLY A 4 1.73 45.49 -54.78
CA GLY A 4 0.27 45.28 -54.89
C GLY A 4 -0.30 44.33 -55.94
N ARG A 5 -1.36 43.64 -55.48
CA ARG A 5 -2.65 43.38 -56.15
C ARG A 5 -2.78 42.38 -57.33
N ILE A 6 -3.74 41.45 -57.14
CA ILE A 6 -4.71 40.91 -58.14
C ILE A 6 -4.07 39.97 -59.20
N SER A 7 -4.54 38.76 -59.50
CA SER A 7 -5.88 38.26 -59.90
C SER A 7 -5.99 36.75 -59.54
N SER A 8 -7.13 36.06 -59.31
CA SER A 8 -8.39 35.89 -60.07
C SER A 8 -8.20 35.29 -61.49
N SER A 9 -9.07 34.42 -62.05
CA SER A 9 -10.21 33.61 -61.56
C SER A 9 -10.77 32.76 -62.76
N LYS A 10 -11.97 32.16 -62.62
CA LYS A 10 -12.85 31.57 -63.68
C LYS A 10 -12.51 30.13 -64.16
N ALA A 11 -13.45 29.31 -64.64
CA ALA A 11 -14.95 29.27 -64.58
C ALA A 11 -15.39 27.82 -65.03
N LEU A 12 -16.63 27.33 -64.98
CA LEU A 12 -17.98 27.92 -65.14
C LEU A 12 -19.04 27.26 -64.21
N ALA A 13 -20.19 27.95 -64.06
CA ALA A 13 -21.49 27.38 -63.69
C ALA A 13 -22.47 27.53 -64.87
N PRO A 14 -23.67 26.92 -64.87
CA PRO A 14 -24.84 27.72 -64.47
C PRO A 14 -26.09 27.00 -63.85
N VAL A 15 -26.73 27.70 -62.89
CA VAL A 15 -28.20 27.92 -62.76
C VAL A 15 -29.14 26.85 -62.10
N LYS A 16 -30.22 27.38 -61.48
CA LYS A 16 -31.32 26.83 -60.63
C LYS A 16 -32.62 26.59 -61.48
N PRO A 17 -33.79 26.09 -60.99
CA PRO A 17 -34.38 26.00 -59.62
C PRO A 17 -34.95 24.58 -59.28
N MET A 18 -35.94 24.27 -58.41
CA MET A 18 -36.97 25.06 -57.66
C MET A 18 -37.47 24.40 -56.33
N LYS A 19 -38.79 24.32 -56.11
CA LYS A 19 -39.56 23.65 -55.03
C LYS A 19 -40.21 22.35 -55.60
N MET A 20 -40.90 21.45 -54.90
CA MET A 20 -41.75 21.55 -53.69
C MET A 20 -41.91 20.18 -52.98
N GLU A 21 -42.77 20.06 -51.95
CA GLU A 21 -42.84 18.89 -51.06
C GLU A 21 -43.46 17.60 -51.66
N GLY A 22 -42.88 16.45 -51.27
CA GLY A 22 -43.65 15.44 -50.51
C GLY A 22 -44.03 14.09 -51.17
N ILE A 23 -44.18 13.11 -50.27
CA ILE A 23 -45.09 11.94 -50.34
C ILE A 23 -44.66 10.71 -51.18
N VAL A 24 -44.09 9.74 -50.44
CA VAL A 24 -44.40 8.28 -50.46
C VAL A 24 -43.88 7.40 -51.61
N ASP A 25 -43.55 6.15 -51.24
CA ASP A 25 -43.25 4.95 -52.04
C ASP A 25 -42.21 5.05 -53.18
N ASP A 26 -40.94 4.82 -52.83
CA ASP A 26 -40.23 3.62 -53.34
C ASP A 26 -39.06 3.19 -52.43
N ILE A 27 -38.45 2.03 -52.73
CA ILE A 27 -37.38 1.31 -51.99
C ILE A 27 -37.91 0.47 -50.80
N LEU A 28 -38.98 -0.29 -51.07
CA LEU A 28 -39.17 -1.60 -50.41
C LEU A 28 -38.35 -2.68 -51.13
N LYS A 29 -37.07 -2.83 -50.76
CA LYS A 29 -36.30 -4.06 -51.01
C LYS A 29 -35.52 -4.48 -49.78
N THR A 30 -36.09 -5.44 -49.07
CA THR A 30 -35.40 -6.22 -48.03
C THR A 30 -34.49 -7.25 -48.68
N ASP A 31 -33.22 -7.27 -48.29
CA ASP A 31 -32.39 -8.48 -48.32
C ASP A 31 -32.32 -9.06 -46.89
N PRO A 32 -32.11 -10.39 -46.74
CA PRO A 32 -32.48 -11.11 -45.52
C PRO A 32 -31.51 -10.91 -44.35
N LYS A 33 -32.04 -11.07 -43.13
CA LYS A 33 -31.22 -11.31 -41.95
C LYS A 33 -30.85 -12.80 -41.88
N ASP A 34 -29.56 -13.10 -41.72
CA ASP A 34 -29.09 -14.45 -41.35
C ASP A 34 -29.58 -14.80 -39.93
N SER A 35 -30.78 -15.35 -39.83
CA SER A 35 -31.42 -15.76 -38.58
C SER A 35 -32.34 -16.97 -38.72
N ASP A 36 -32.75 -17.35 -39.94
CA ASP A 36 -33.56 -18.53 -40.23
C ASP A 36 -32.73 -19.83 -40.22
N ALA A 37 -32.13 -20.12 -39.06
CA ALA A 37 -31.26 -21.28 -38.85
C ALA A 37 -31.41 -21.94 -37.46
N LEU A 38 -32.61 -21.93 -36.84
CA LEU A 38 -33.04 -22.88 -35.78
C LEU A 38 -34.54 -22.67 -35.44
N PRO A 39 -35.40 -23.71 -35.47
CA PRO A 39 -36.86 -23.55 -35.27
C PRO A 39 -37.28 -23.57 -33.78
N LEU A 40 -36.68 -22.72 -32.95
CA LEU A 40 -37.00 -22.57 -31.52
C LEU A 40 -37.04 -21.10 -31.09
N PRO A 41 -37.94 -20.69 -30.17
CA PRO A 41 -37.97 -19.32 -29.67
C PRO A 41 -36.63 -18.91 -29.05
N LEU A 42 -36.09 -17.75 -29.43
CA LEU A 42 -34.78 -17.25 -28.99
C LEU A 42 -34.56 -17.32 -27.46
N TYR A 43 -35.61 -17.03 -26.67
CA TYR A 43 -35.57 -17.15 -25.22
C TYR A 43 -35.34 -18.59 -24.72
N LEU A 44 -35.97 -19.60 -25.36
CA LEU A 44 -35.72 -21.00 -25.06
C LEU A 44 -34.27 -21.38 -25.41
N THR A 45 -33.81 -21.01 -26.61
CA THR A 45 -32.47 -21.35 -27.10
C THR A 45 -31.39 -20.74 -26.18
N ASN A 46 -31.54 -19.47 -25.80
CA ASN A 46 -30.69 -18.81 -24.81
C ASN A 46 -30.75 -19.50 -23.44
N GLY A 47 -31.95 -19.83 -22.94
CA GLY A 47 -32.11 -20.55 -21.67
C GLY A 47 -31.40 -21.91 -21.66
N VAL A 48 -31.48 -22.66 -22.76
CA VAL A 48 -30.77 -23.95 -22.94
C VAL A 48 -29.26 -23.76 -22.97
N PHE A 49 -28.72 -22.83 -23.77
CA PHE A 49 -27.26 -22.64 -23.84
C PHE A 49 -26.67 -22.06 -22.54
N PHE A 50 -27.40 -21.18 -21.85
CA PHE A 50 -26.97 -20.62 -20.55
C PHE A 50 -26.96 -21.70 -19.46
N THR A 51 -28.03 -22.50 -19.34
CA THR A 51 -28.07 -23.61 -18.37
C THR A 51 -27.07 -24.71 -18.69
N LEU A 52 -26.86 -25.03 -19.97
CA LEU A 52 -25.81 -25.94 -20.44
C LEU A 52 -24.42 -25.45 -20.02
N PHE A 53 -24.09 -24.18 -20.32
CA PHE A 53 -22.80 -23.57 -20.00
C PHE A 53 -22.48 -23.68 -18.50
N PHE A 54 -23.38 -23.22 -17.61
CA PHE A 54 -23.13 -23.26 -16.17
C PHE A 54 -23.10 -24.69 -15.61
N SER A 55 -23.93 -25.60 -16.13
CA SER A 55 -23.90 -27.02 -15.72
C SER A 55 -22.59 -27.71 -16.11
N VAL A 56 -22.08 -27.42 -17.30
CA VAL A 56 -20.82 -27.97 -17.82
C VAL A 56 -19.61 -27.38 -17.09
N VAL A 57 -19.59 -26.07 -16.83
CA VAL A 57 -18.55 -25.43 -16.00
C VAL A 57 -18.53 -26.04 -14.59
N TYR A 58 -19.70 -26.21 -13.97
CA TYR A 58 -19.80 -26.84 -12.64
C TYR A 58 -19.30 -28.29 -12.64
N PHE A 59 -19.61 -29.09 -13.67
CA PHE A 59 -19.10 -30.45 -13.83
C PHE A 59 -17.58 -30.48 -13.97
N LEU A 60 -17.00 -29.66 -14.86
CA LEU A 60 -15.55 -29.60 -15.09
C LEU A 60 -14.79 -29.15 -13.85
N LEU A 61 -15.26 -28.10 -13.16
CA LEU A 61 -14.67 -27.65 -11.89
C LEU A 61 -14.74 -28.73 -10.79
N THR A 62 -15.84 -29.48 -10.74
CA THR A 62 -16.00 -30.60 -9.79
C THR A 62 -15.01 -31.74 -10.11
N ARG A 63 -14.87 -32.13 -11.39
CA ARG A 63 -13.91 -33.16 -11.80
C ARG A 63 -12.46 -32.74 -11.59
N TRP A 64 -12.08 -31.51 -11.93
CA TRP A 64 -10.73 -31.02 -11.68
C TRP A 64 -10.42 -30.95 -10.17
N ARG A 65 -11.39 -30.60 -9.33
CA ARG A 65 -11.26 -30.67 -7.86
C ARG A 65 -11.05 -32.11 -7.36
N GLU A 66 -11.73 -33.09 -7.95
CA GLU A 66 -11.48 -34.51 -7.66
C GLU A 66 -10.09 -34.96 -8.13
N LYS A 67 -9.66 -34.55 -9.32
CA LYS A 67 -8.34 -34.92 -9.87
C LYS A 67 -7.18 -34.32 -9.07
N ILE A 68 -7.32 -33.08 -8.60
CA ILE A 68 -6.38 -32.44 -7.65
C ILE A 68 -6.33 -33.20 -6.33
N ARG A 69 -7.48 -33.64 -5.78
CA ARG A 69 -7.55 -34.40 -4.51
C ARG A 69 -6.86 -35.75 -4.58
N HIS A 70 -6.89 -36.43 -5.74
CA HIS A 70 -6.28 -37.76 -5.93
C HIS A 70 -4.92 -37.72 -6.65
N SER A 71 -4.32 -36.53 -6.80
CA SER A 71 -3.03 -36.31 -7.47
C SER A 71 -2.93 -36.84 -8.91
N THR A 72 -4.06 -37.03 -9.60
CA THR A 72 -4.08 -37.46 -11.00
C THR A 72 -3.80 -36.25 -11.92
N PRO A 73 -2.86 -36.35 -12.89
CA PRO A 73 -2.52 -35.23 -13.77
C PRO A 73 -3.71 -34.70 -14.57
N LEU A 74 -3.92 -33.37 -14.55
CA LEU A 74 -5.04 -32.69 -15.22
C LEU A 74 -5.04 -32.81 -16.76
N HIS A 75 -3.95 -33.25 -17.37
CA HIS A 75 -3.88 -33.53 -18.82
C HIS A 75 -4.41 -34.91 -19.21
N ILE A 76 -4.75 -35.77 -18.23
CA ILE A 76 -5.42 -37.06 -18.48
C ILE A 76 -6.92 -36.78 -18.46
N ILE A 77 -7.52 -36.73 -19.64
CA ILE A 77 -8.92 -36.31 -19.86
C ILE A 77 -9.78 -37.53 -20.21
N ASP A 78 -10.84 -37.75 -19.45
CA ASP A 78 -11.77 -38.86 -19.64
C ASP A 78 -12.83 -38.53 -20.70
N LEU A 79 -13.45 -39.54 -21.33
CA LEU A 79 -14.47 -39.34 -22.39
C LEU A 79 -15.59 -38.37 -21.96
N SER A 80 -16.03 -38.42 -20.70
CA SER A 80 -17.05 -37.51 -20.16
C SER A 80 -16.56 -36.05 -20.04
N GLU A 81 -15.27 -35.83 -19.82
CA GLU A 81 -14.67 -34.50 -19.78
C GLU A 81 -14.39 -33.98 -21.20
N ILE A 82 -14.04 -34.83 -22.16
CA ILE A 82 -13.93 -34.44 -23.59
C ILE A 82 -15.28 -33.93 -24.09
N ILE A 83 -16.37 -34.66 -23.82
CA ILE A 83 -17.74 -34.24 -24.18
C ILE A 83 -18.11 -32.93 -23.46
N ALA A 84 -17.77 -32.78 -22.19
CA ALA A 84 -18.00 -31.54 -21.44
C ALA A 84 -17.19 -30.35 -22.00
N ILE A 85 -15.91 -30.53 -22.37
CA ILE A 85 -15.07 -29.48 -22.98
C ILE A 85 -15.64 -29.05 -24.34
N LEU A 86 -16.12 -30.00 -25.16
CA LEU A 86 -16.77 -29.68 -26.44
C LEU A 86 -18.09 -28.93 -26.23
N ALA A 87 -18.92 -29.33 -25.26
CA ALA A 87 -20.15 -28.63 -24.89
C ALA A 87 -19.89 -27.23 -24.30
N PHE A 88 -18.80 -27.07 -23.54
CA PHE A 88 -18.34 -25.78 -23.03
C PHE A 88 -17.94 -24.85 -24.19
N VAL A 89 -17.10 -25.31 -25.12
CA VAL A 89 -16.67 -24.51 -26.28
C VAL A 89 -17.86 -24.13 -27.16
N ALA A 90 -18.78 -25.06 -27.45
CA ALA A 90 -19.97 -24.78 -28.24
C ALA A 90 -20.91 -23.75 -27.57
N SER A 91 -21.20 -23.91 -26.28
CA SER A 91 -22.04 -22.96 -25.54
C SER A 91 -21.35 -21.61 -25.31
N PHE A 92 -20.04 -21.58 -25.11
CA PHE A 92 -19.26 -20.35 -25.00
C PHE A 92 -19.24 -19.56 -26.32
N ILE A 93 -19.03 -20.23 -27.47
CA ILE A 93 -19.09 -19.58 -28.78
C ILE A 93 -20.51 -19.03 -29.06
N TYR A 94 -21.56 -19.78 -28.72
CA TYR A 94 -22.94 -19.30 -28.85
C TYR A 94 -23.20 -18.06 -27.99
N LEU A 95 -22.84 -18.09 -26.70
CA LEU A 95 -23.03 -16.97 -25.78
C LEU A 95 -22.19 -15.75 -26.19
N LEU A 96 -20.96 -15.95 -26.67
CA LEU A 96 -20.11 -14.86 -27.18
C LEU A 96 -20.66 -14.27 -28.47
N GLY A 97 -21.21 -15.08 -29.37
CA GLY A 97 -21.89 -14.61 -30.59
C GLY A 97 -23.18 -13.84 -30.29
N PHE A 98 -23.96 -14.26 -29.29
CA PHE A 98 -25.22 -13.62 -28.92
C PHE A 98 -25.02 -12.32 -28.12
N PHE A 99 -24.24 -12.36 -27.03
CA PHE A 99 -24.04 -11.21 -26.14
C PHE A 99 -22.88 -10.28 -26.57
N GLY A 100 -21.92 -10.77 -27.37
CA GLY A 100 -20.76 -9.99 -27.77
C GLY A 100 -21.06 -8.90 -28.80
N ILE A 101 -22.12 -9.04 -29.60
CA ILE A 101 -22.51 -8.05 -30.63
C ILE A 101 -22.95 -6.74 -29.97
N ASP A 102 -23.82 -6.80 -28.96
CA ASP A 102 -24.25 -5.62 -28.20
C ASP A 102 -23.09 -4.97 -27.45
N PHE A 103 -22.18 -5.78 -26.88
CA PHE A 103 -20.98 -5.28 -26.20
C PHE A 103 -20.05 -4.51 -27.16
N ILE A 104 -19.85 -5.02 -28.38
CA ILE A 104 -19.04 -4.35 -29.40
C ILE A 104 -19.74 -3.08 -29.92
N GLN A 105 -21.07 -3.09 -30.12
CA GLN A 105 -21.81 -1.87 -30.49
C GLN A 105 -21.79 -0.82 -29.36
N SER A 106 -21.81 -1.23 -28.09
CA SER A 106 -21.69 -0.33 -26.94
C SER A 106 -20.34 0.39 -26.86
N ILE A 107 -19.27 -0.19 -27.41
CA ILE A 107 -17.92 0.39 -27.43
C ILE A 107 -17.73 1.36 -28.61
N LEU A 108 -18.52 1.20 -29.69
CA LEU A 108 -18.38 1.96 -30.93
C LEU A 108 -19.33 3.18 -31.06
N ARG A 109 -20.19 3.46 -30.07
CA ARG A 109 -21.03 4.66 -30.04
C ARG A 109 -20.34 5.81 -29.27
N PRO A 110 -20.13 6.99 -29.88
CA PRO A 110 -19.73 8.19 -29.14
C PRO A 110 -20.81 8.62 -28.13
N SER A 111 -20.42 8.91 -26.90
CA SER A 111 -21.34 9.41 -25.87
C SER A 111 -21.57 10.92 -26.05
N ALA A 112 -22.76 11.28 -26.55
CA ALA A 112 -23.23 12.67 -26.67
C ALA A 112 -24.70 12.79 -26.18
N ASP A 113 -25.62 12.05 -26.81
CA ASP A 113 -27.07 12.25 -26.65
C ASP A 113 -27.70 11.34 -25.59
N VAL A 114 -27.41 11.59 -24.30
CA VAL A 114 -28.12 10.96 -23.16
C VAL A 114 -28.51 11.96 -22.05
N TRP A 115 -27.84 13.12 -21.96
CA TRP A 115 -28.05 14.11 -20.89
C TRP A 115 -29.08 15.20 -21.27
N ALA A 116 -30.28 14.79 -21.71
CA ALA A 116 -31.31 15.73 -22.19
C ALA A 116 -32.75 15.22 -21.93
N ALA A 117 -33.07 14.89 -20.68
CA ALA A 117 -34.44 14.65 -20.21
C ALA A 117 -34.59 14.96 -18.71
N GLU A 118 -35.76 15.48 -18.33
CA GLU A 118 -36.32 15.49 -16.96
C GLU A 118 -35.59 16.34 -15.89
N ASP A 119 -35.39 17.63 -16.18
CA ASP A 119 -35.54 18.69 -15.16
C ASP A 119 -36.99 19.22 -15.19
N GLU A 120 -37.83 18.87 -14.22
CA GLU A 120 -39.06 19.61 -13.90
C GLU A 120 -39.13 19.94 -12.40
N ASP A 121 -39.35 21.23 -12.10
CA ASP A 121 -39.47 21.74 -10.74
C ASP A 121 -40.69 21.19 -9.99
N GLN A 122 -40.52 20.90 -8.69
CA GLN A 122 -41.62 21.12 -7.76
C GLN A 122 -41.15 21.59 -6.38
N SER A 123 -41.50 22.85 -6.08
CA SER A 123 -41.06 23.56 -4.88
C SER A 123 -42.05 23.41 -3.72
N ILE A 124 -41.53 23.19 -2.51
CA ILE A 124 -42.29 23.34 -1.25
C ILE A 124 -41.44 24.16 -0.27
N ALA A 125 -42.02 25.26 0.21
CA ALA A 125 -41.38 26.21 1.12
C ALA A 125 -41.34 25.71 2.58
N PRO A 126 -40.40 26.21 3.42
CA PRO A 126 -40.03 25.55 4.67
C PRO A 126 -40.92 25.88 5.87
N LYS A 127 -40.90 25.00 6.88
CA LYS A 127 -41.24 25.34 8.27
C LYS A 127 -39.95 25.55 9.07
N ALA A 128 -39.84 26.70 9.73
CA ALA A 128 -38.66 27.06 10.51
C ALA A 128 -38.75 26.60 11.97
N GLY A 129 -37.63 26.18 12.56
CA GLY A 129 -37.53 25.87 13.99
C GLY A 129 -36.16 25.32 14.41
N ALA A 130 -35.33 26.14 15.06
CA ALA A 130 -34.20 25.74 15.90
C ALA A 130 -33.12 24.79 15.33
N GLN A 131 -32.38 25.21 14.28
CA GLN A 131 -31.07 24.61 13.97
C GLN A 131 -30.05 25.56 13.27
N LYS A 132 -30.23 26.87 13.43
CA LYS A 132 -29.60 27.89 12.57
C LYS A 132 -28.22 28.42 13.00
N LEU A 133 -27.54 27.78 13.96
CA LEU A 133 -26.20 28.20 14.43
C LEU A 133 -25.05 27.34 13.87
N ASP A 134 -25.28 26.05 13.63
CA ASP A 134 -24.20 25.13 13.22
C ASP A 134 -23.89 25.20 11.71
N GLU A 135 -24.86 25.67 10.90
CA GLU A 135 -24.82 25.59 9.44
C GLU A 135 -23.94 26.67 8.77
N GLU A 136 -23.83 27.88 9.33
CA GLU A 136 -22.96 28.93 8.78
C GLU A 136 -21.46 28.64 8.96
N VAL A 137 -21.10 27.75 9.90
CA VAL A 137 -19.72 27.26 10.07
C VAL A 137 -19.40 26.16 9.05
N LEU A 138 -20.40 25.40 8.60
CA LEU A 138 -20.23 24.19 7.78
C LEU A 138 -19.90 24.43 6.28
N LEU A 139 -19.93 25.68 5.80
CA LEU A 139 -19.83 26.01 4.37
C LEU A 139 -18.69 26.97 3.98
N LYS A 140 -17.77 27.31 4.91
CA LYS A 140 -16.68 28.29 4.65
C LYS A 140 -15.27 27.70 4.52
N GLU A 141 -15.09 26.40 4.80
CA GLU A 141 -13.81 25.73 4.58
C GLU A 141 -13.75 25.04 3.21
N ASP A 142 -12.54 25.07 2.63
CA ASP A 142 -12.15 24.44 1.36
C ASP A 142 -12.67 25.02 0.04
N SER A 143 -12.92 26.34 -0.01
CA SER A 143 -13.13 27.08 -1.28
C SER A 143 -11.81 27.31 -2.08
N ARG A 144 -10.93 26.30 -2.16
CA ARG A 144 -9.62 26.42 -2.85
C ARG A 144 -9.78 26.24 -4.36
N LYS A 145 -9.50 27.29 -5.13
CA LYS A 145 -9.55 27.31 -6.61
C LYS A 145 -8.39 26.57 -7.32
N VAL A 146 -7.59 25.78 -6.60
CA VAL A 146 -6.38 25.13 -7.13
C VAL A 146 -6.38 23.64 -6.74
N PRO A 147 -6.20 22.70 -7.70
CA PRO A 147 -6.14 21.27 -7.39
C PRO A 147 -4.99 20.92 -6.44
N CYS A 148 -5.27 20.09 -5.43
CA CYS A 148 -4.23 19.54 -4.57
C CYS A 148 -3.29 18.65 -5.40
N GLY A 149 -2.01 19.03 -5.49
CA GLY A 149 -1.00 18.33 -6.31
C GLY A 149 -0.55 19.09 -7.55
N ALA A 150 -1.19 20.21 -7.90
CA ALA A 150 -0.58 21.16 -8.83
C ALA A 150 0.72 21.71 -8.22
N ALA A 151 1.86 21.51 -8.90
CA ALA A 151 3.10 22.14 -8.51
C ALA A 151 2.96 23.67 -8.64
N LEU A 152 3.36 24.41 -7.60
CA LEU A 152 3.47 25.86 -7.70
C LEU A 152 4.61 26.17 -8.67
N VAL A 153 4.24 26.59 -9.89
CA VAL A 153 5.18 26.87 -10.99
C VAL A 153 6.22 27.93 -10.59
N ASP A 154 5.79 28.90 -9.77
CA ASP A 154 6.64 29.93 -9.18
C ASP A 154 6.79 29.75 -7.65
N CYS A 155 7.29 28.59 -7.21
CA CYS A 155 7.97 28.55 -5.91
C CYS A 155 9.30 29.32 -6.04
N PRO A 156 9.51 30.44 -5.31
CA PRO A 156 10.80 31.11 -5.32
C PRO A 156 11.88 30.16 -4.82
N ILE A 157 13.04 30.14 -5.49
CA ILE A 157 14.23 29.46 -4.95
C ILE A 157 14.44 30.01 -3.53
N PRO A 158 14.53 29.17 -2.48
CA PRO A 158 14.73 29.65 -1.12
C PRO A 158 15.94 30.58 -1.08
N GLN A 159 15.74 31.81 -0.60
CA GLN A 159 16.83 32.78 -0.50
C GLN A 159 17.97 32.12 0.28
N VAL A 160 19.19 32.25 -0.26
CA VAL A 160 20.37 31.56 0.27
C VAL A 160 20.48 31.86 1.75
N VAL A 161 20.25 30.82 2.57
CA VAL A 161 20.34 30.88 4.04
C VAL A 161 21.69 31.54 4.37
N PRO A 162 21.74 32.51 5.30
CA PRO A 162 22.96 33.24 5.60
C PRO A 162 24.14 32.29 5.70
N ALA A 163 25.18 32.56 4.91
CA ALA A 163 26.31 31.66 4.77
C ALA A 163 26.83 31.27 6.16
N VAL A 164 26.98 29.96 6.38
CA VAL A 164 27.66 29.43 7.58
C VAL A 164 28.97 30.21 7.71
N PRO A 165 29.28 30.79 8.88
CA PRO A 165 30.48 31.61 9.04
C PRO A 165 31.71 30.83 8.53
N PRO A 166 32.64 31.48 7.81
CA PRO A 166 33.75 30.79 7.20
C PRO A 166 34.53 30.00 8.28
N PRO A 167 35.05 28.80 7.96
CA PRO A 167 35.77 27.99 8.93
C PRO A 167 36.92 28.78 9.55
N THR A 168 37.19 28.57 10.84
CA THR A 168 38.37 29.18 11.48
C THR A 168 39.65 28.58 10.89
N GLU A 169 40.81 29.22 11.11
CA GLU A 169 42.10 28.68 10.63
C GLU A 169 42.37 27.27 11.20
N GLU A 170 41.97 27.00 12.45
CA GLU A 170 41.96 25.64 13.03
C GLU A 170 41.07 24.68 12.23
N ASP A 171 39.84 25.10 11.91
CA ASP A 171 38.89 24.27 11.17
C ASP A 171 39.42 23.97 9.76
N GLU A 172 40.05 24.93 9.08
CA GLU A 172 40.69 24.73 7.78
C GLU A 172 41.78 23.65 7.82
N GLU A 173 42.65 23.67 8.84
CA GLU A 173 43.65 22.62 9.04
C GLU A 173 43.00 21.25 9.31
N ILE A 174 41.95 21.19 10.13
CA ILE A 174 41.24 19.95 10.43
C ILE A 174 40.49 19.42 9.19
N ILE A 175 39.79 20.29 8.46
CA ILE A 175 39.09 19.98 7.20
C ILE A 175 40.09 19.40 6.21
N LYS A 176 41.25 20.04 6.03
CA LYS A 176 42.34 19.54 5.18
C LYS A 176 42.88 18.19 5.66
N SER A 177 43.09 18.01 6.97
CA SER A 177 43.51 16.75 7.58
C SER A 177 42.51 15.61 7.36
N VAL A 178 41.21 15.90 7.33
CA VAL A 178 40.14 14.94 6.98
C VAL A 178 40.11 14.65 5.47
N VAL A 179 40.22 15.67 4.62
CA VAL A 179 40.25 15.54 3.15
C VAL A 179 41.48 14.74 2.68
N GLU A 180 42.64 14.93 3.32
CA GLU A 180 43.87 14.16 3.08
C GLU A 180 43.84 12.76 3.73
N GLY A 181 42.76 12.37 4.41
CA GLY A 181 42.61 11.05 5.04
C GLY A 181 43.44 10.84 6.33
N LYS A 182 44.15 11.86 6.80
CA LYS A 182 44.98 11.81 8.03
C LYS A 182 44.13 11.76 9.30
N THR A 183 42.97 12.43 9.30
CA THR A 183 42.01 12.40 10.41
C THR A 183 40.76 11.61 10.02
N PRO A 184 40.47 10.47 10.69
CA PRO A 184 39.24 9.72 10.44
C PRO A 184 38.00 10.52 10.84
N SER A 185 37.08 10.73 9.90
CA SER A 185 35.90 11.58 10.08
C SER A 185 35.00 11.16 11.26
N TYR A 186 34.90 9.87 11.58
CA TYR A 186 34.14 9.37 12.73
C TYR A 186 34.74 9.72 14.11
N SER A 187 35.96 10.27 14.15
CA SER A 187 36.66 10.64 15.40
C SER A 187 36.50 12.10 15.79
N LEU A 188 35.85 12.92 14.96
CA LEU A 188 35.78 14.37 15.13
C LEU A 188 35.08 14.77 16.44
N GLU A 189 33.93 14.18 16.76
CA GLU A 189 33.19 14.42 18.00
C GLU A 189 34.07 14.17 19.23
N SER A 190 34.78 13.03 19.25
CA SER A 190 35.69 12.65 20.35
C SER A 190 36.98 13.47 20.44
N LYS A 191 37.40 14.14 19.35
CA LYS A 191 38.61 14.96 19.30
C LYS A 191 38.35 16.43 19.62
N LEU A 192 37.18 16.93 19.23
CA LEU A 192 36.82 18.35 19.31
C LEU A 192 36.01 18.69 20.56
N GLY A 193 35.32 17.71 21.16
CA GLY A 193 34.39 17.93 22.28
C GLY A 193 33.09 18.65 21.91
N ASP A 194 32.97 19.13 20.66
CA ASP A 194 31.80 19.81 20.11
C ASP A 194 31.24 19.00 18.92
N CYS A 195 30.04 18.45 19.10
CA CYS A 195 29.37 17.62 18.10
C CYS A 195 28.85 18.43 16.90
N LYS A 196 28.55 19.72 17.09
CA LYS A 196 28.12 20.64 16.03
C LYS A 196 29.32 21.06 15.17
N ARG A 197 30.45 21.42 15.79
CA ARG A 197 31.73 21.71 15.09
C ARG A 197 32.21 20.48 14.31
N ALA A 198 32.10 19.29 14.90
CA ALA A 198 32.38 18.02 14.20
C ALA A 198 31.50 17.82 12.95
N ALA A 199 30.19 18.05 13.06
CA ALA A 199 29.26 17.98 11.92
C ALA A 199 29.55 19.05 10.85
N ALA A 200 29.92 20.27 11.25
CA ALA A 200 30.27 21.38 10.36
C ALA A 200 31.55 21.07 9.55
N ILE A 201 32.62 20.65 10.22
CA ILE A 201 33.89 20.24 9.60
C ILE A 201 33.65 19.07 8.64
N ARG A 202 32.92 18.04 9.08
CA ARG A 202 32.61 16.87 8.25
C ARG A 202 31.85 17.23 6.98
N ARG A 203 30.84 18.09 7.12
CA ARG A 203 30.04 18.63 6.02
C ARG A 203 30.95 19.34 5.01
N GLU A 204 31.85 20.20 5.47
CA GLU A 204 32.74 20.96 4.58
C GLU A 204 33.81 20.07 3.91
N SER A 205 34.42 19.13 4.65
CA SER A 205 35.28 18.10 4.05
C SER A 205 34.54 17.29 2.97
N LEU A 206 33.25 16.98 3.17
CA LEU A 206 32.43 16.27 2.18
C LEU A 206 32.12 17.13 0.95
N GLN A 207 31.88 18.44 1.10
CA GLN A 207 31.73 19.36 -0.05
C GLN A 207 33.03 19.39 -0.88
N ARG A 208 34.19 19.51 -0.23
CA ARG A 208 35.50 19.51 -0.91
C ARG A 208 35.85 18.19 -1.59
N LEU A 209 35.61 17.06 -0.94
CA LEU A 209 35.86 15.72 -1.50
C LEU A 209 34.99 15.38 -2.72
N THR A 210 33.76 15.92 -2.78
CA THR A 210 32.79 15.59 -3.84
C THR A 210 32.66 16.65 -4.93
N GLY A 211 33.15 17.88 -4.69
CA GLY A 211 32.91 19.04 -5.54
C GLY A 211 31.44 19.48 -5.59
N LYS A 212 30.60 19.04 -4.63
CA LYS A 212 29.16 19.29 -4.60
C LYS A 212 28.76 20.06 -3.35
N SER A 213 27.93 21.08 -3.51
CA SER A 213 27.37 21.81 -2.37
C SER A 213 26.28 20.99 -1.65
N LEU A 214 26.23 21.15 -0.34
CA LEU A 214 25.17 20.68 0.56
C LEU A 214 24.24 21.83 0.98
N ALA A 215 24.24 22.95 0.25
CA ALA A 215 23.28 24.03 0.43
C ALA A 215 21.84 23.50 0.38
N GLY A 216 20.98 24.00 1.28
CA GLY A 216 19.62 23.48 1.47
C GLY A 216 19.50 22.31 2.46
N LEU A 217 20.60 21.68 2.89
CA LEU A 217 20.62 20.79 4.06
C LEU A 217 20.93 21.60 5.33
N PRO A 218 19.98 21.76 6.29
CA PRO A 218 20.22 22.48 7.54
C PRO A 218 21.32 21.88 8.43
N LEU A 219 21.91 22.73 9.27
CA LEU A 219 22.94 22.41 10.28
C LEU A 219 22.66 23.14 11.61
N GLU A 220 22.13 24.36 11.55
CA GLU A 220 21.78 25.16 12.73
C GLU A 220 20.51 24.66 13.45
N ASN A 221 20.40 24.99 14.74
CA ASN A 221 19.24 24.70 15.60
C ASN A 221 18.91 23.20 15.78
N PHE A 222 19.94 22.35 15.86
CA PHE A 222 19.82 20.93 16.16
C PHE A 222 20.76 20.50 17.28
N ASP A 223 20.27 19.65 18.19
CA ASP A 223 21.04 19.08 19.29
C ASP A 223 21.82 17.84 18.81
N TYR A 224 23.08 18.06 18.43
CA TYR A 224 23.99 17.00 17.99
C TYR A 224 24.51 16.11 19.12
N GLU A 225 24.41 16.52 20.38
CA GLU A 225 24.81 15.69 21.53
C GLU A 225 23.76 14.60 21.79
N SER A 226 22.47 14.93 21.63
CA SER A 226 21.35 13.99 21.84
C SER A 226 21.41 12.72 20.98
N ILE A 227 22.02 12.80 19.79
CA ILE A 227 22.10 11.66 18.84
C ILE A 227 23.39 10.83 18.99
N LEU A 228 24.41 11.35 19.68
CA LEU A 228 25.76 10.77 19.71
C LEU A 228 25.74 9.38 20.37
N GLY A 229 26.20 8.37 19.61
CA GLY A 229 26.24 6.98 20.07
C GLY A 229 24.88 6.32 20.28
N GLN A 230 23.77 6.98 19.87
CA GLN A 230 22.41 6.52 20.11
C GLN A 230 21.55 6.41 18.85
N CYS A 231 21.65 7.39 17.92
CA CYS A 231 20.69 7.51 16.82
C CYS A 231 21.32 7.60 15.42
N CYS A 232 22.48 8.24 15.27
CA CYS A 232 23.14 8.40 13.97
C CYS A 232 24.63 8.69 14.11
N GLU A 233 25.46 8.00 13.33
CA GLU A 233 26.89 8.21 13.22
C GLU A 233 27.23 9.20 12.10
N MET A 234 28.31 9.97 12.28
CA MET A 234 28.86 10.89 11.26
C MET A 234 27.87 11.93 10.66
N PRO A 235 27.09 12.68 11.48
CA PRO A 235 26.15 13.68 10.98
C PRO A 235 26.82 14.82 10.18
N VAL A 236 26.09 15.36 9.18
CA VAL A 236 26.48 16.51 8.32
C VAL A 236 25.39 17.59 8.22
N GLY A 237 24.33 17.44 9.01
CA GLY A 237 23.07 18.17 8.91
C GLY A 237 21.89 17.29 9.31
N TYR A 238 20.66 17.75 9.07
CA TYR A 238 19.42 17.01 9.30
C TYR A 238 18.39 17.29 8.19
N ILE A 239 17.41 16.40 8.01
CA ILE A 239 16.32 16.59 7.03
C ILE A 239 15.07 17.09 7.76
N GLN A 240 14.51 18.20 7.27
CA GLN A 240 13.19 18.69 7.71
C GLN A 240 12.10 17.95 6.93
N ILE A 241 11.13 17.38 7.65
CA ILE A 241 9.95 16.71 7.07
C ILE A 241 8.71 17.47 7.56
N PRO A 242 7.78 17.89 6.68
CA PRO A 242 6.54 18.53 7.10
C PRO A 242 5.71 17.63 8.02
N VAL A 243 5.22 18.18 9.14
CA VAL A 243 4.35 17.48 10.08
C VAL A 243 2.96 18.09 10.04
N GLY A 244 1.97 17.33 9.60
CA GLY A 244 0.56 17.67 9.71
C GLY A 244 -0.09 16.98 10.92
N ILE A 245 -1.29 17.42 11.29
CA ILE A 245 -2.13 16.78 12.31
C ILE A 245 -3.42 16.28 11.65
N ALA A 246 -3.88 15.09 12.03
CA ALA A 246 -5.20 14.56 11.67
C ALA A 246 -5.99 14.21 12.95
N GLY A 247 -7.24 14.66 13.07
CA GLY A 247 -8.09 14.37 14.21
C GLY A 247 -9.28 15.35 14.39
N PRO A 248 -10.06 15.19 15.47
CA PRO A 248 -9.91 14.17 16.50
C PRO A 248 -10.26 12.77 15.96
N LEU A 249 -9.37 11.80 16.17
CA LEU A 249 -9.67 10.39 16.05
C LEU A 249 -10.31 9.94 17.37
N PHE A 250 -11.61 9.62 17.35
CA PHE A 250 -12.29 9.05 18.51
C PHE A 250 -12.13 7.53 18.49
N LEU A 251 -11.40 7.00 19.47
CA LEU A 251 -10.95 5.61 19.57
C LEU A 251 -10.96 5.17 21.04
N ASP A 252 -11.55 4.01 21.35
CA ASP A 252 -11.56 3.41 22.69
C ASP A 252 -12.04 4.38 23.80
N GLY A 253 -13.06 5.19 23.47
CA GLY A 253 -13.64 6.21 24.34
C GLY A 253 -12.79 7.46 24.56
N ARG A 254 -11.76 7.70 23.73
CA ARG A 254 -10.83 8.84 23.86
C ARG A 254 -10.59 9.52 22.52
N GLU A 255 -10.27 10.82 22.56
CA GLU A 255 -9.89 11.59 21.38
C GLU A 255 -8.38 11.71 21.24
N TYR A 256 -7.89 11.56 20.01
CA TYR A 256 -6.48 11.65 19.65
C TYR A 256 -6.26 12.61 18.48
N MET A 257 -5.30 13.52 18.63
CA MET A 257 -4.77 14.33 17.53
C MET A 257 -3.48 13.64 17.03
N VAL A 258 -3.52 13.08 15.82
CA VAL A 258 -2.47 12.20 15.30
C VAL A 258 -1.45 13.02 14.50
N PRO A 259 -0.18 13.12 14.95
CA PRO A 259 0.87 13.76 14.17
C PRO A 259 1.33 12.86 13.02
N MET A 260 1.48 13.44 11.83
CA MET A 260 1.85 12.76 10.59
C MET A 260 2.98 13.50 9.88
N ALA A 261 4.20 12.99 9.97
CA ALA A 261 5.35 13.48 9.20
C ALA A 261 5.31 12.89 7.78
N THR A 262 5.14 13.72 6.75
CA THR A 262 5.06 13.26 5.35
C THR A 262 5.37 14.36 4.33
N THR A 263 5.82 13.94 3.14
CA THR A 263 5.87 14.77 1.93
C THR A 263 4.80 14.38 0.89
N GLU A 264 3.98 13.36 1.17
CA GLU A 264 2.90 12.93 0.28
C GLU A 264 1.70 13.88 0.35
N GLY A 265 1.39 14.54 -0.77
CA GLY A 265 0.23 15.39 -0.91
C GLY A 265 -1.08 14.64 -0.65
N CYS A 266 -2.09 15.36 -0.15
CA CYS A 266 -3.41 14.82 0.24
C CYS A 266 -3.43 13.81 1.40
N LEU A 267 -2.33 13.16 1.80
CA LEU A 267 -2.32 12.08 2.80
C LEU A 267 -2.96 12.51 4.13
N VAL A 268 -2.47 13.60 4.74
CA VAL A 268 -2.97 14.08 6.04
C VAL A 268 -4.45 14.50 5.94
N ALA A 269 -4.84 15.17 4.85
CA ALA A 269 -6.24 15.58 4.62
C ALA A 269 -7.17 14.38 4.44
N SER A 270 -6.71 13.32 3.74
CA SER A 270 -7.45 12.07 3.57
C SER A 270 -7.62 11.33 4.89
N THR A 271 -6.57 11.24 5.72
CA THR A 271 -6.67 10.66 7.07
C THR A 271 -7.61 11.48 7.95
N ASN A 272 -7.52 12.82 7.92
CA ASN A 272 -8.39 13.70 8.69
C ASN A 272 -9.88 13.54 8.31
N ARG A 273 -10.17 13.38 7.01
CA ARG A 273 -11.51 13.05 6.50
C ARG A 273 -12.00 11.68 7.00
N GLY A 274 -11.09 10.71 7.15
CA GLY A 274 -11.35 9.42 7.81
C GLY A 274 -11.69 9.58 9.30
N CYS A 275 -10.87 10.33 10.05
CA CYS A 275 -11.13 10.66 11.46
C CYS A 275 -12.52 11.31 11.64
N LYS A 276 -12.88 12.28 10.79
CA LYS A 276 -14.21 12.92 10.78
C LYS A 276 -15.34 11.91 10.55
N ALA A 277 -15.17 10.94 9.66
CA ALA A 277 -16.19 9.90 9.42
C ALA A 277 -16.34 8.94 10.61
N ILE A 278 -15.23 8.55 11.24
CA ILE A 278 -15.22 7.70 12.44
C ILE A 278 -15.89 8.43 13.62
N HIS A 279 -15.46 9.66 13.91
CA HIS A 279 -15.97 10.47 15.01
C HIS A 279 -17.48 10.73 14.87
N LEU A 280 -17.95 11.15 13.68
CA LEU A 280 -19.38 11.36 13.40
C LEU A 280 -20.24 10.06 13.41
N SER A 281 -19.61 8.90 13.56
CA SER A 281 -20.32 7.60 13.65
C SER A 281 -20.18 6.94 15.03
N GLY A 282 -19.71 7.68 16.05
CA GLY A 282 -19.60 7.19 17.43
C GLY A 282 -18.23 6.62 17.81
N GLY A 283 -17.23 6.70 16.94
CA GLY A 283 -15.86 6.27 17.21
C GLY A 283 -15.54 4.84 16.76
N ALA A 284 -14.27 4.48 16.92
CA ALA A 284 -13.75 3.14 16.69
C ALA A 284 -13.39 2.43 18.00
N ASN A 285 -13.33 1.10 17.99
CA ASN A 285 -12.78 0.28 19.07
C ASN A 285 -11.56 -0.49 18.58
N SER A 286 -10.54 -0.70 19.42
CA SER A 286 -9.37 -1.52 19.10
C SER A 286 -9.00 -2.53 20.18
N VAL A 287 -8.38 -3.64 19.76
CA VAL A 287 -7.95 -4.72 20.65
C VAL A 287 -6.53 -5.16 20.28
N LEU A 288 -5.65 -5.18 21.29
CA LEU A 288 -4.31 -5.75 21.21
C LEU A 288 -4.39 -7.28 21.40
N LEU A 289 -4.18 -8.03 20.31
CA LEU A 289 -4.32 -9.49 20.28
C LEU A 289 -3.03 -10.23 20.67
N ARG A 290 -1.87 -9.65 20.37
CA ARG A 290 -0.53 -10.18 20.74
C ARG A 290 0.45 -9.04 20.95
N ASP A 291 1.40 -9.23 21.86
CA ASP A 291 2.52 -8.33 22.10
C ASP A 291 3.80 -9.13 22.33
N GLY A 292 4.64 -9.26 21.30
CA GLY A 292 5.87 -10.06 21.37
C GLY A 292 6.87 -9.68 20.28
N MET A 293 8.00 -9.08 20.67
CA MET A 293 9.10 -8.80 19.74
C MET A 293 9.93 -10.07 19.52
N THR A 294 10.42 -10.27 18.28
CA THR A 294 11.06 -11.51 17.86
C THR A 294 12.50 -11.35 17.39
N ARG A 295 13.34 -12.31 17.79
CA ARG A 295 14.68 -12.56 17.24
C ARG A 295 14.76 -14.04 16.86
N ALA A 296 15.44 -14.34 15.77
CA ALA A 296 15.62 -15.71 15.29
C ALA A 296 17.08 -15.95 14.88
N PRO A 297 17.95 -16.45 15.78
CA PRO A 297 19.25 -16.98 15.40
C PRO A 297 19.12 -18.16 14.43
N VAL A 298 20.19 -18.36 13.68
CA VAL A 298 20.44 -19.56 12.89
C VAL A 298 21.71 -20.23 13.41
N VAL A 299 21.61 -21.53 13.70
CA VAL A 299 22.72 -22.38 14.14
C VAL A 299 22.81 -23.61 13.26
N ARG A 300 23.94 -24.30 13.29
CA ARG A 300 24.26 -25.44 12.43
C ARG A 300 24.92 -26.56 13.23
N PHE A 301 24.66 -27.80 12.81
CA PHE A 301 25.32 -28.99 13.32
C PHE A 301 25.94 -29.81 12.19
N ALA A 302 26.63 -30.91 12.55
CA ALA A 302 27.14 -31.88 11.58
C ALA A 302 26.01 -32.56 10.78
N THR A 303 24.87 -32.89 11.43
CA THR A 303 23.75 -33.65 10.85
C THR A 303 22.40 -33.02 11.13
N ALA A 304 21.39 -33.35 10.31
CA ALA A 304 20.00 -32.95 10.53
C ALA A 304 19.40 -33.55 11.81
N GLN A 305 19.81 -34.77 12.18
CA GLN A 305 19.40 -35.42 13.43
C GLN A 305 19.83 -34.61 14.65
N ARG A 306 21.09 -34.15 14.71
CA ARG A 306 21.58 -33.35 15.84
C ARG A 306 20.90 -31.97 15.92
N ALA A 307 20.61 -31.34 14.76
CA ALA A 307 19.77 -30.15 14.72
C ALA A 307 18.34 -30.40 15.24
N ALA A 308 17.77 -31.59 14.99
CA ALA A 308 16.49 -31.99 15.57
C ALA A 308 16.56 -32.21 17.09
N HIS A 309 17.67 -32.74 17.62
CA HIS A 309 17.84 -32.89 19.07
C HIS A 309 17.78 -31.52 19.78
N LEU A 310 18.39 -30.47 19.23
CA LEU A 310 18.25 -29.11 19.79
C LEU A 310 16.83 -28.55 19.59
N LYS A 311 16.16 -28.79 18.46
CA LYS A 311 14.75 -28.40 18.28
C LYS A 311 13.86 -28.97 19.38
N PHE A 312 13.95 -30.28 19.63
CA PHE A 312 13.15 -30.93 20.66
C PHE A 312 13.49 -30.40 22.06
N PHE A 313 14.78 -30.23 22.39
CA PHE A 313 15.20 -29.65 23.66
C PHE A 313 14.61 -28.24 23.92
N LEU A 314 14.48 -27.41 22.89
CA LEU A 314 13.97 -26.03 23.01
C LEU A 314 12.43 -25.92 23.00
N GLU A 315 11.73 -26.94 22.52
CA GLU A 315 10.26 -26.98 22.46
C GLU A 315 9.64 -27.89 23.53
N GLU A 316 10.45 -28.65 24.26
CA GLU A 316 10.06 -29.47 25.41
C GLU A 316 9.64 -28.56 26.60
N PRO A 317 8.40 -28.63 27.09
CA PRO A 317 7.91 -27.71 28.13
C PRO A 317 8.72 -27.74 29.44
N SER A 318 9.31 -28.88 29.82
CA SER A 318 10.13 -28.98 31.04
C SER A 318 11.41 -28.14 31.01
N ASN A 319 11.89 -27.78 29.82
CA ASN A 319 13.11 -26.98 29.66
C ASN A 319 12.81 -25.49 29.55
N PHE A 320 11.56 -25.12 29.26
CA PHE A 320 11.18 -23.74 28.95
C PHE A 320 11.47 -22.77 30.11
N ASP A 321 11.15 -23.13 31.35
CA ASP A 321 11.36 -22.26 32.52
C ASP A 321 12.85 -21.94 32.74
N THR A 322 13.74 -22.91 32.49
CA THR A 322 15.19 -22.70 32.55
C THR A 322 15.66 -21.77 31.44
N LEU A 323 15.19 -21.98 30.20
CA LEU A 323 15.52 -21.15 29.04
C LEU A 323 14.99 -19.71 29.23
N ALA A 324 13.78 -19.54 29.76
CA ALA A 324 13.20 -18.26 30.13
C ALA A 324 14.00 -17.56 31.23
N MET A 325 14.39 -18.28 32.29
CA MET A 325 15.23 -17.70 33.36
C MET A 325 16.58 -17.18 32.83
N ILE A 326 17.22 -17.89 31.91
CA ILE A 326 18.48 -17.46 31.28
C ILE A 326 18.27 -16.26 30.35
N PHE A 327 17.18 -16.27 29.57
CA PHE A 327 16.79 -15.19 28.67
C PHE A 327 16.49 -13.88 29.44
N ASP A 328 15.65 -13.97 30.47
CA ASP A 328 15.10 -12.83 31.21
C ASP A 328 16.15 -12.12 32.08
N ARG A 329 17.20 -12.82 32.50
CA ARG A 329 18.41 -12.21 33.11
C ARG A 329 19.05 -11.11 32.26
N SER A 330 18.74 -11.05 30.96
CA SER A 330 19.23 -9.98 30.07
C SER A 330 18.66 -8.59 30.40
N SER A 331 17.43 -8.50 30.94
CA SER A 331 16.69 -7.26 31.17
C SER A 331 15.49 -7.44 32.11
N ARG A 332 15.31 -6.51 33.06
CA ARG A 332 14.14 -6.49 33.99
C ARG A 332 12.78 -6.54 33.29
N PHE A 333 12.70 -6.06 32.04
CA PHE A 333 11.47 -6.01 31.23
C PHE A 333 11.29 -7.20 30.26
N ALA A 334 12.34 -7.96 29.96
CA ALA A 334 12.26 -9.08 29.04
C ALA A 334 11.53 -10.25 29.72
N ARG A 335 10.47 -10.77 29.10
CA ARG A 335 9.88 -12.06 29.46
C ARG A 335 9.75 -12.92 28.22
N LEU A 336 10.46 -14.05 28.19
CA LEU A 336 10.34 -15.04 27.12
C LEU A 336 8.91 -15.62 27.10
N GLN A 337 8.28 -15.65 25.93
CA GLN A 337 6.91 -16.13 25.73
C GLN A 337 6.86 -17.47 25.00
N SER A 338 7.77 -17.69 24.06
CA SER A 338 7.84 -18.91 23.25
C SER A 338 9.15 -19.00 22.47
N ILE A 339 9.60 -20.22 22.18
CA ILE A 339 10.61 -20.49 21.14
C ILE A 339 9.94 -21.36 20.07
N LYS A 340 9.97 -20.95 18.79
CA LYS A 340 9.42 -21.72 17.67
C LYS A 340 10.52 -22.08 16.67
N CYS A 341 10.81 -23.37 16.53
CA CYS A 341 11.98 -23.87 15.81
C CYS A 341 11.64 -24.44 14.43
N ALA A 342 12.39 -24.04 13.41
CA ALA A 342 12.29 -24.54 12.03
C ALA A 342 13.66 -25.10 11.56
N ILE A 343 13.65 -26.25 10.89
CA ILE A 343 14.87 -26.94 10.42
C ILE A 343 14.99 -26.84 8.89
N ALA A 344 16.20 -26.58 8.40
CA ALA A 344 16.55 -26.69 6.99
C ALA A 344 17.83 -27.55 6.85
N GLY A 345 17.63 -28.85 6.67
CA GLY A 345 18.72 -29.84 6.66
C GLY A 345 19.44 -29.86 8.02
N LYS A 346 20.72 -29.53 8.04
CA LYS A 346 21.56 -29.46 9.26
C LYS A 346 21.61 -28.08 9.94
N ASN A 347 20.78 -27.13 9.50
CA ASN A 347 20.66 -25.80 10.10
C ASN A 347 19.31 -25.69 10.84
N LEU A 348 19.32 -25.00 11.99
CA LEU A 348 18.15 -24.76 12.85
C LEU A 348 17.94 -23.25 13.01
N TYR A 349 16.71 -22.80 12.80
CA TYR A 349 16.26 -21.42 12.98
C TYR A 349 15.31 -21.36 14.18
N MET A 350 15.64 -20.57 15.20
CA MET A 350 14.99 -20.64 16.52
C MET A 350 14.30 -19.30 16.80
N ARG A 351 12.99 -19.17 16.56
CA ARG A 351 12.27 -17.90 16.68
C ARG A 351 11.80 -17.66 18.12
N PHE A 352 12.58 -16.92 18.89
CA PHE A 352 12.22 -16.44 20.22
C PHE A 352 11.19 -15.31 20.10
N SER A 353 10.15 -15.33 20.94
CA SER A 353 9.21 -14.22 21.13
C SER A 353 9.23 -13.76 22.60
N CYS A 354 9.23 -12.46 22.82
CA CYS A 354 9.44 -11.85 24.14
C CYS A 354 8.64 -10.55 24.27
N SER A 355 8.00 -10.33 25.44
CA SER A 355 7.44 -9.02 25.78
C SER A 355 8.55 -8.08 26.25
N THR A 356 8.55 -6.83 25.79
CA THR A 356 9.66 -5.88 26.01
C THR A 356 9.26 -4.58 26.71
N GLY A 357 8.07 -4.56 27.32
CA GLY A 357 7.44 -3.35 27.85
C GLY A 357 7.07 -2.37 26.73
N ASP A 358 7.20 -1.08 27.01
CA ASP A 358 6.92 0.00 26.05
C ASP A 358 8.02 0.14 24.97
N ALA A 359 9.19 -0.46 25.19
CA ALA A 359 10.27 -0.46 24.21
C ALA A 359 9.96 -1.42 23.06
N MET A 360 10.21 -0.98 21.82
CA MET A 360 10.21 -1.84 20.63
C MET A 360 11.21 -3.01 20.75
N GLY A 361 12.20 -2.90 21.65
CA GLY A 361 12.79 -4.06 22.31
C GLY A 361 13.85 -4.85 21.53
N MET A 362 14.11 -4.51 20.27
CA MET A 362 14.99 -5.29 19.38
C MET A 362 16.40 -5.58 19.88
N ASN A 363 17.01 -4.68 20.66
CA ASN A 363 18.32 -4.92 21.30
C ASN A 363 18.19 -5.80 22.55
N MET A 364 17.07 -5.67 23.29
CA MET A 364 16.73 -6.46 24.46
C MET A 364 16.55 -7.94 24.10
N VAL A 365 15.74 -8.22 23.06
CA VAL A 365 15.50 -9.60 22.59
C VAL A 365 16.78 -10.22 22.01
N SER A 366 17.63 -9.45 21.32
CA SER A 366 18.96 -9.93 20.91
C SER A 366 19.82 -10.35 22.11
N LYS A 367 19.90 -9.52 23.16
CA LYS A 367 20.70 -9.86 24.35
C LYS A 367 20.16 -11.10 25.07
N GLY A 368 18.84 -11.24 25.21
CA GLY A 368 18.21 -12.45 25.76
C GLY A 368 18.50 -13.71 24.94
N VAL A 369 18.49 -13.61 23.61
CA VAL A 369 18.92 -14.70 22.72
C VAL A 369 20.38 -15.06 22.93
N GLN A 370 21.29 -14.08 23.04
CA GLN A 370 22.72 -14.36 23.22
C GLN A 370 22.96 -15.13 24.52
N ASN A 371 22.37 -14.69 25.64
CA ASN A 371 22.42 -15.42 26.91
C ASN A 371 22.03 -16.91 26.77
N VAL A 372 20.96 -17.19 26.01
CA VAL A 372 20.48 -18.57 25.79
C VAL A 372 21.43 -19.36 24.87
N LEU A 373 21.97 -18.74 23.81
CA LEU A 373 22.97 -19.39 22.97
C LEU A 373 24.25 -19.75 23.75
N ASP A 374 24.73 -18.84 24.60
CA ASP A 374 25.92 -19.04 25.44
C ASP A 374 25.68 -20.15 26.48
N PHE A 375 24.47 -20.25 27.04
CA PHE A 375 24.05 -21.34 27.91
C PHE A 375 23.98 -22.69 27.18
N LEU A 376 23.41 -22.72 25.97
CA LEU A 376 23.27 -23.95 25.18
C LEU A 376 24.60 -24.56 24.75
N GLN A 377 25.68 -23.79 24.62
CA GLN A 377 27.01 -24.31 24.25
C GLN A 377 27.59 -25.32 25.25
N ASN A 378 27.05 -25.42 26.48
CA ASN A 378 27.48 -26.42 27.46
C ASN A 378 26.98 -27.84 27.08
N ASP A 379 25.72 -27.96 26.66
CA ASP A 379 25.09 -29.25 26.27
C ASP A 379 25.15 -29.52 24.75
N PHE A 380 25.40 -28.47 23.97
CA PHE A 380 25.54 -28.49 22.52
C PHE A 380 26.85 -27.83 22.04
N PRO A 381 28.04 -28.26 22.52
CA PRO A 381 29.34 -27.68 22.13
C PRO A 381 29.71 -27.91 20.65
N ASP A 382 28.92 -28.71 19.93
CA ASP A 382 28.97 -28.92 18.47
C ASP A 382 28.05 -27.97 17.68
N MET A 383 27.51 -26.93 18.34
CA MET A 383 26.64 -25.92 17.74
C MET A 383 27.43 -24.76 17.10
N ASP A 384 27.48 -24.75 15.77
CA ASP A 384 28.06 -23.67 14.94
C ASP A 384 27.04 -22.50 14.83
N VAL A 385 27.29 -21.40 15.54
CA VAL A 385 26.39 -20.23 15.61
C VAL A 385 26.62 -19.31 14.40
N ILE A 386 25.91 -19.62 13.31
CA ILE A 386 26.00 -18.91 12.02
C ILE A 386 25.60 -17.43 12.14
N GLY A 387 24.69 -17.10 13.04
CA GLY A 387 24.43 -15.71 13.42
C GLY A 387 23.15 -15.51 14.19
N ILE A 388 23.13 -14.47 15.02
CA ILE A 388 22.01 -14.12 15.91
C ILE A 388 20.70 -13.78 15.19
N SER A 389 20.72 -13.55 13.87
CA SER A 389 19.57 -13.11 13.09
C SER A 389 19.51 -13.74 11.70
N GLY A 390 19.18 -15.04 11.63
CA GLY A 390 18.99 -15.83 10.41
C GLY A 390 17.74 -15.49 9.59
N ASN A 391 17.34 -14.23 9.53
CA ASN A 391 16.16 -13.68 8.86
C ASN A 391 14.77 -14.29 9.20
N PHE A 392 14.66 -15.38 9.97
CA PHE A 392 13.40 -16.00 10.40
C PHE A 392 12.64 -15.22 11.51
N CYS A 393 13.05 -13.99 11.82
CA CYS A 393 12.42 -13.15 12.84
C CYS A 393 11.01 -12.65 12.43
N SER A 394 10.78 -12.02 11.28
CA SER A 394 11.72 -11.45 10.31
C SER A 394 11.82 -9.93 10.48
N ASP A 395 13.03 -9.37 10.58
CA ASP A 395 13.19 -7.92 10.76
C ASP A 395 13.50 -7.18 9.47
N LYS A 396 12.69 -6.15 9.16
CA LYS A 396 12.81 -5.26 7.99
C LYS A 396 12.84 -5.99 6.63
N LYS A 397 12.11 -7.11 6.50
CA LYS A 397 11.75 -7.75 5.21
C LYS A 397 10.29 -8.21 5.25
N PRO A 398 9.56 -8.23 4.11
CA PRO A 398 8.28 -8.92 4.02
C PRO A 398 8.48 -10.42 4.21
N ALA A 399 7.67 -11.06 5.06
CA ALA A 399 7.76 -12.49 5.34
C ALA A 399 6.44 -13.03 5.89
N ALA A 400 5.97 -14.18 5.37
CA ALA A 400 4.73 -14.82 5.80
C ALA A 400 4.72 -15.18 7.29
N VAL A 401 5.87 -15.47 7.90
CA VAL A 401 5.98 -15.75 9.35
C VAL A 401 5.55 -14.57 10.22
N ASN A 402 5.76 -13.33 9.77
CA ASN A 402 5.29 -12.14 10.51
C ASN A 402 3.77 -11.97 10.40
N TRP A 403 3.19 -12.35 9.26
CA TRP A 403 1.75 -12.27 9.01
C TRP A 403 0.97 -13.34 9.78
N ILE A 404 1.44 -14.60 9.75
CA ILE A 404 0.76 -15.75 10.36
C ILE A 404 0.97 -15.80 11.89
N GLU A 405 2.19 -15.55 12.36
CA GLU A 405 2.53 -15.66 13.79
C GLU A 405 2.37 -14.32 14.54
N GLY A 406 2.35 -13.19 13.81
CA GLY A 406 2.54 -11.86 14.38
C GLY A 406 4.01 -11.53 14.66
N ARG A 407 4.27 -10.24 14.89
CA ARG A 407 5.56 -9.70 15.38
C ARG A 407 5.36 -8.29 15.95
N GLY A 408 5.84 -8.03 17.16
CA GLY A 408 5.54 -6.79 17.87
C GLY A 408 4.09 -6.80 18.36
N LYS A 409 3.36 -5.71 18.10
CA LYS A 409 1.93 -5.58 18.44
C LYS A 409 1.07 -6.12 17.30
N SER A 410 0.21 -7.10 17.56
CA SER A 410 -0.87 -7.51 16.64
C SER A 410 -2.17 -6.87 17.10
N VAL A 411 -2.79 -6.02 16.27
CA VAL A 411 -3.95 -5.20 16.64
C VAL A 411 -5.08 -5.39 15.63
N VAL A 412 -6.33 -5.42 16.11
CA VAL A 412 -7.54 -5.27 15.30
C VAL A 412 -8.25 -3.98 15.71
N CYS A 413 -8.94 -3.33 14.76
CA CYS A 413 -9.70 -2.11 14.97
C CYS A 413 -10.97 -2.15 14.12
N GLU A 414 -12.10 -1.73 14.66
CA GLU A 414 -13.41 -1.76 14.02
C GLU A 414 -14.23 -0.48 14.25
N VAL A 415 -15.13 -0.18 13.32
CA VAL A 415 -16.05 0.96 13.35
C VAL A 415 -17.27 0.69 12.46
N ILE A 416 -18.45 1.15 12.89
CA ILE A 416 -19.67 1.16 12.07
C ILE A 416 -19.84 2.60 11.55
N ILE A 417 -19.66 2.83 10.25
CA ILE A 417 -19.88 4.17 9.65
C ILE A 417 -21.34 4.27 9.17
N SER A 418 -22.05 5.32 9.59
CA SER A 418 -23.45 5.50 9.17
C SER A 418 -23.57 5.84 7.68
N GLY A 419 -24.63 5.34 7.01
CA GLY A 419 -24.81 5.55 5.56
C GLY A 419 -24.89 7.03 5.14
N ASP A 420 -25.39 7.91 6.03
CA ASP A 420 -25.35 9.35 5.80
C ASP A 420 -23.93 9.94 5.92
N VAL A 421 -23.08 9.43 6.80
CA VAL A 421 -21.67 9.83 6.85
C VAL A 421 -20.90 9.30 5.64
N VAL A 422 -21.20 8.08 5.15
CA VAL A 422 -20.63 7.57 3.89
C VAL A 422 -20.99 8.48 2.71
N ARG A 423 -22.26 8.87 2.56
CA ARG A 423 -22.68 9.83 1.51
C ARG A 423 -22.11 11.24 1.71
N LYS A 424 -22.31 11.84 2.89
CA LYS A 424 -22.01 13.26 3.14
C LYS A 424 -20.51 13.53 3.30
N VAL A 425 -19.76 12.64 3.95
CA VAL A 425 -18.31 12.79 4.23
C VAL A 425 -17.45 11.99 3.26
N LEU A 426 -17.73 10.70 3.05
CA LEU A 426 -16.93 9.85 2.16
C LEU A 426 -17.29 10.01 0.66
N LYS A 427 -18.41 10.69 0.34
CA LYS A 427 -18.85 11.01 -1.04
C LYS A 427 -18.98 9.77 -1.93
N THR A 428 -19.54 8.69 -1.38
CA THR A 428 -19.73 7.41 -2.04
C THR A 428 -20.94 6.67 -1.43
N SER A 429 -21.20 5.43 -1.84
CA SER A 429 -22.20 4.52 -1.25
C SER A 429 -21.54 3.42 -0.41
N VAL A 430 -22.33 2.66 0.36
CA VAL A 430 -21.82 1.54 1.17
C VAL A 430 -21.47 0.36 0.25
N GLU A 431 -22.32 0.12 -0.74
CA GLU A 431 -22.24 -0.96 -1.72
C GLU A 431 -20.94 -0.82 -2.54
N ALA A 432 -20.66 0.39 -3.04
CA ALA A 432 -19.43 0.68 -3.79
C ALA A 432 -18.16 0.52 -2.95
N LEU A 433 -18.20 0.82 -1.64
CA LEU A 433 -17.06 0.58 -0.74
C LEU A 433 -16.83 -0.91 -0.48
N VAL A 434 -17.91 -1.69 -0.31
CA VAL A 434 -17.83 -3.15 -0.12
C VAL A 434 -17.30 -3.81 -1.40
N GLU A 435 -17.83 -3.47 -2.57
CA GLU A 435 -17.37 -3.98 -3.85
C GLU A 435 -15.90 -3.63 -4.10
N LEU A 436 -15.51 -2.36 -3.93
CA LEU A 436 -14.11 -1.92 -4.08
C LEU A 436 -13.16 -2.66 -3.14
N ASN A 437 -13.59 -2.95 -1.90
CA ASN A 437 -12.82 -3.76 -0.97
C ASN A 437 -12.65 -5.22 -1.46
N MET A 438 -13.74 -5.85 -1.91
CA MET A 438 -13.69 -7.23 -2.44
C MET A 438 -12.80 -7.32 -3.69
N LEU A 439 -12.98 -6.41 -4.64
CA LEU A 439 -12.26 -6.41 -5.91
C LEU A 439 -10.80 -5.97 -5.75
N LYS A 440 -10.50 -4.88 -5.05
CA LYS A 440 -9.12 -4.37 -4.93
C LYS A 440 -8.33 -5.03 -3.80
N ASN A 441 -8.88 -5.06 -2.59
CA ASN A 441 -8.12 -5.42 -1.39
C ASN A 441 -7.97 -6.94 -1.27
N LEU A 442 -9.00 -7.71 -1.62
CA LEU A 442 -8.93 -9.18 -1.62
C LEU A 442 -8.49 -9.73 -2.97
N ALA A 443 -9.32 -9.65 -4.00
CA ALA A 443 -9.05 -10.29 -5.29
C ALA A 443 -7.80 -9.72 -5.99
N GLY A 444 -7.68 -8.39 -6.07
CA GLY A 444 -6.52 -7.71 -6.65
C GLY A 444 -5.20 -8.06 -5.94
N SER A 445 -5.18 -8.06 -4.60
CA SER A 445 -4.01 -8.50 -3.82
C SER A 445 -3.63 -9.96 -4.09
N ALA A 446 -4.64 -10.85 -4.21
CA ALA A 446 -4.40 -12.27 -4.50
C ALA A 446 -3.83 -12.47 -5.91
N MET A 447 -4.37 -11.80 -6.93
CA MET A 447 -3.84 -11.84 -8.30
C MET A 447 -2.42 -11.26 -8.40
N ALA A 448 -2.08 -10.29 -7.55
CA ALA A 448 -0.73 -9.73 -7.45
C ALA A 448 0.25 -10.57 -6.61
N GLY A 449 -0.19 -11.70 -6.03
CA GLY A 449 0.64 -12.54 -5.15
C GLY A 449 1.06 -11.85 -3.85
N ALA A 450 0.32 -10.83 -3.39
CA ALA A 450 0.69 -10.04 -2.22
C ALA A 450 0.52 -10.84 -0.92
N LEU A 451 1.56 -10.86 -0.08
CA LEU A 451 1.57 -11.57 1.22
C LEU A 451 0.64 -10.97 2.28
N VAL A 452 0.08 -9.78 2.03
CA VAL A 452 -0.79 -9.02 2.94
C VAL A 452 -1.87 -8.34 2.10
N VAL A 453 -3.10 -8.29 2.62
CA VAL A 453 -4.22 -7.53 2.04
C VAL A 453 -3.82 -6.06 1.89
N SER A 454 -3.75 -5.56 0.66
CA SER A 454 -3.39 -4.16 0.40
C SER A 454 -4.50 -3.23 0.86
N MET A 455 -4.15 -2.27 1.74
CA MET A 455 -5.07 -1.21 2.17
C MET A 455 -5.67 -0.44 0.96
N PRO A 456 -6.84 0.19 1.13
CA PRO A 456 -7.31 1.18 0.16
C PRO A 456 -6.25 2.28 -0.02
N LYS A 457 -5.72 2.44 -1.23
CA LYS A 457 -5.22 3.78 -1.63
C LYS A 457 -6.46 4.69 -1.70
N PRO A 458 -6.37 5.97 -1.28
CA PRO A 458 -7.47 6.89 -1.51
C PRO A 458 -7.76 6.97 -3.00
N VAL A 459 -9.03 6.85 -3.39
CA VAL A 459 -9.46 7.01 -4.78
C VAL A 459 -9.48 8.51 -5.08
N THR A 460 -8.30 9.06 -5.35
CA THR A 460 -8.16 10.39 -5.95
C THR A 460 -8.56 10.28 -7.41
N SER A 461 -9.83 10.56 -7.70
CA SER A 461 -10.32 10.79 -9.05
C SER A 461 -9.80 12.13 -9.59
N SER A 462 -8.48 12.22 -9.78
CA SER A 462 -7.89 13.26 -10.63
C SER A 462 -8.39 13.00 -12.05
N PRO A 463 -9.03 13.97 -12.72
CA PRO A 463 -9.31 13.82 -14.15
C PRO A 463 -7.99 13.65 -14.92
N PRO A 464 -8.00 12.95 -16.06
CA PRO A 464 -6.80 12.86 -16.91
C PRO A 464 -6.39 14.28 -17.33
N TYR A 465 -5.12 14.63 -17.10
CA TYR A 465 -4.57 15.90 -17.54
C TYR A 465 -4.48 15.92 -19.08
N THR A 466 -5.11 16.91 -19.69
CA THR A 466 -4.92 17.34 -21.09
C THR A 466 -4.16 18.66 -21.10
#